data_AF-A0A379U3Z5-F1
#
_entry.id   AF-A0A379U3Z5-F1
#
_cell.length_a   1.000
_cell.length_b   1.000
_cell.length_c   1.000
_cell.angle_alpha   90.00
_cell.angle_beta   90.00
_cell.angle_gamma   90.00
#
_symmetry.space_group_name_H-M   'P 1'
#
loop_
_entity.id
_entity.type
_entity.pdbx_description
1 polymer ?
#
loop_
_entity_poly.entity_id
_entity_poly.type
_entity_poly.pdbx_seq_one_letter_code
_entity_poly.pdbx_strand_id
1 'polypeptide(L)'
;MYPIHWKNEFKGRAAELQKMETDLQSKMQRLQSMKAGSDRTKLEKDVMSERQTFAQKAQAFEKDRARRSNEERGKLVTRIQTAVKKVANDQSIDLVVDANTVAYNSSDVKDITADVLKQVK
;
A
#
# COMPACT_ATOMS: atom_id res chain seq x y z
N MET A 1 6.53 -13.00 15.77
CA MET A 1 5.12 -12.95 15.33
C MET A 1 4.77 -11.48 15.11
N TYR A 2 4.74 -11.00 13.86
CA TYR A 2 4.44 -9.59 13.60
C TYR A 2 2.93 -9.34 13.77
N PRO A 3 2.49 -8.30 14.48
CA PRO A 3 1.11 -8.22 14.93
C PRO A 3 0.15 -7.87 13.79
N ILE A 4 -0.98 -8.55 13.79
CA ILE A 4 -2.16 -8.35 12.93
C ILE A 4 -2.83 -6.97 13.14
N HIS A 5 -2.36 -6.17 14.11
CA HIS A 5 -2.92 -4.88 14.50
C HIS A 5 -3.03 -3.90 13.33
N TRP A 6 -2.01 -3.82 12.47
CA TRP A 6 -2.04 -2.88 11.35
C TRP A 6 -3.17 -3.22 10.37
N LYS A 7 -3.43 -4.49 10.07
CA LYS A 7 -4.54 -4.88 9.18
C LYS A 7 -5.90 -4.46 9.74
N ASN A 8 -6.07 -4.53 11.06
CA ASN A 8 -7.31 -4.12 11.72
C ASN A 8 -7.47 -2.59 11.77
N GLU A 9 -6.39 -1.86 12.06
CA GLU A 9 -6.39 -0.39 12.02
C GLU A 9 -6.73 0.15 10.62
N PHE A 10 -6.16 -0.45 9.57
CA PHE A 10 -6.48 -0.06 8.20
C PHE A 10 -7.92 -0.37 7.81
N LYS A 11 -8.48 -1.51 8.25
CA LYS A 11 -9.90 -1.81 8.06
C LYS A 11 -10.80 -0.79 8.76
N GLY A 12 -10.45 -0.40 10.00
CA GLY A 12 -11.20 0.61 10.75
C GLY A 12 -11.20 1.97 10.04
N ARG A 13 -10.02 2.45 9.62
CA ARG A 13 -9.88 3.72 8.89
C ARG A 13 -10.55 3.70 7.52
N ALA A 14 -10.50 2.58 6.80
CA ALA A 14 -11.19 2.42 5.52
C ALA A 14 -12.71 2.50 5.69
N ALA A 15 -13.27 1.83 6.69
CA ALA A 15 -14.70 1.90 7.00
C ALA A 15 -15.13 3.31 7.42
N GLU A 16 -14.28 4.02 8.18
CA GLU A 16 -14.51 5.42 8.55
C GLU A 16 -14.54 6.34 7.32
N LEU A 17 -13.57 6.21 6.42
CA LEU A 17 -13.51 6.97 5.16
C LEU A 17 -14.72 6.71 4.29
N GLN A 18 -15.15 5.45 4.13
CA GLN A 18 -16.34 5.10 3.37
C GLN A 18 -17.62 5.73 3.95
N LYS A 19 -17.75 5.74 5.29
CA LYS A 19 -18.89 6.40 5.96
C LYS A 19 -18.88 7.91 5.72
N MET A 20 -17.72 8.56 5.87
CA MET A 20 -17.57 10.00 5.60
C MET A 20 -17.90 10.35 4.15
N GLU A 21 -17.46 9.53 3.19
CA GLU A 21 -17.78 9.72 1.77
C GLU A 21 -19.29 9.63 1.51
N THR A 22 -19.95 8.61 2.06
CA THR A 22 -21.40 8.41 1.90
C THR A 22 -22.22 9.55 2.50
N ASP A 23 -21.81 10.02 3.69
CA ASP A 23 -22.45 11.15 4.37
C ASP A 23 -22.24 12.46 3.59
N LEU A 24 -21.01 12.72 3.12
CA LEU A 24 -20.71 13.85 2.25
C LEU A 24 -21.56 13.83 0.97
N GLN A 25 -21.67 12.67 0.30
CA GLN A 25 -22.51 12.52 -0.89
C GLN A 25 -23.97 12.86 -0.59
N SER A 26 -24.50 12.36 0.53
CA SER A 26 -25.88 12.62 0.97
C SER A 26 -26.11 14.11 1.26
N LYS A 27 -25.18 14.76 1.96
CA LYS A 27 -25.24 16.20 2.26
C LYS A 27 -25.13 17.05 1.00
N MET A 28 -24.30 16.67 0.04
CA MET A 28 -24.18 17.36 -1.24
C MET A 28 -25.45 17.24 -2.08
N GLN A 29 -26.07 16.06 -2.12
CA GLN A 29 -27.33 15.87 -2.82
C GLN A 29 -28.44 16.71 -2.19
N ARG A 30 -28.51 16.73 -0.85
CA ARG A 30 -29.44 17.61 -0.12
C ARG A 30 -29.18 19.07 -0.47
N LEU A 31 -27.91 19.49 -0.46
CA LEU A 31 -27.52 20.86 -0.74
C LEU A 31 -27.93 21.32 -2.15
N GLN A 32 -27.80 20.45 -3.15
CA GLN A 32 -28.24 20.75 -4.53
C GLN A 32 -29.75 21.02 -4.61
N SER A 33 -30.56 20.30 -3.81
CA SER A 33 -32.02 20.46 -3.78
C SER A 33 -32.52 21.61 -2.88
N MET A 34 -31.65 22.20 -2.05
CA MET A 34 -32.04 23.25 -1.09
C MET A 34 -32.19 24.62 -1.74
N LYS A 35 -33.23 25.36 -1.36
CA LYS A 35 -33.38 26.77 -1.72
C LYS A 35 -32.32 27.63 -1.03
N ALA A 36 -32.00 28.79 -1.61
CA ALA A 36 -31.11 29.75 -0.99
C ALA A 36 -31.67 30.23 0.36
N GLY A 37 -30.80 30.34 1.37
CA GLY A 37 -31.16 30.72 2.73
C GLY A 37 -30.10 30.35 3.76
N SER A 38 -30.30 30.77 5.00
CA SER A 38 -29.33 30.56 6.10
C SER A 38 -28.96 29.09 6.29
N ASP A 39 -29.94 28.17 6.20
CA ASP A 39 -29.71 26.74 6.38
C ASP A 39 -28.85 26.14 5.25
N ARG A 40 -29.01 26.62 4.02
CA ARG A 40 -28.17 26.22 2.88
C ARG A 40 -26.73 26.66 3.11
N THR A 41 -26.52 27.91 3.53
CA THR A 41 -25.17 28.43 3.81
C THR A 41 -24.49 27.71 4.98
N LYS A 42 -25.24 27.29 6.00
CA LYS A 42 -24.70 26.45 7.08
C LYS A 42 -24.26 25.09 6.54
N LEU A 43 -25.13 24.41 5.79
CA LEU A 43 -24.80 23.11 5.20
C LEU A 43 -23.62 23.20 4.22
N GLU A 44 -23.48 24.28 3.46
CA GLU A 44 -22.32 24.55 2.59
C GLU A 44 -21.02 24.58 3.40
N LYS A 45 -21.01 25.32 4.52
CA LYS A 45 -19.83 25.40 5.40
C LYS A 45 -19.49 24.05 6.02
N ASP A 46 -20.49 23.30 6.48
CA ASP A 46 -20.31 21.98 7.06
C ASP A 46 -19.73 21.00 6.02
N VAL A 47 -20.30 20.96 4.81
CA VAL A 47 -19.80 20.13 3.71
C VAL A 47 -18.38 20.51 3.32
N MET A 48 -18.03 21.80 3.30
CA MET A 48 -16.67 22.23 3.02
C MET A 48 -15.68 21.78 4.10
N SER A 49 -16.06 21.91 5.38
CA SER A 49 -15.25 21.45 6.50
C SER A 49 -15.03 19.93 6.47
N GLU A 50 -16.10 19.17 6.27
CA GLU A 50 -16.04 17.71 6.19
C GLU A 50 -15.26 17.22 4.97
N ARG A 51 -15.37 17.89 3.82
CA ARG A 51 -14.54 17.59 2.64
C ARG A 51 -13.05 17.78 2.94
N GLN A 52 -12.69 18.85 3.66
CA GLN A 52 -11.31 19.08 4.06
C GLN A 52 -10.81 18.00 5.01
N THR A 53 -11.60 17.64 6.02
CA THR A 53 -11.26 16.55 6.95
C THR A 53 -11.14 15.21 6.24
N PHE A 54 -12.07 14.88 5.34
CA PHE A 54 -12.02 13.68 4.52
C PHE A 54 -10.73 13.62 3.69
N ALA A 55 -10.40 14.70 2.98
CA ALA A 55 -9.19 14.77 2.15
C ALA A 55 -7.91 14.54 2.97
N GLN A 56 -7.82 15.16 4.16
CA GLN A 56 -6.68 14.96 5.06
C GLN A 56 -6.58 13.51 5.55
N LYS A 57 -7.70 12.91 5.99
CA LYS A 57 -7.73 11.52 6.45
C LYS A 57 -7.41 10.52 5.34
N ALA A 58 -7.95 10.75 4.14
CA ALA A 58 -7.70 9.93 2.96
C ALA A 58 -6.22 10.00 2.56
N GLN A 59 -5.64 11.19 2.53
CA GLN A 59 -4.21 11.36 2.23
C GLN A 59 -3.32 10.66 3.25
N ALA A 60 -3.61 10.82 4.55
CA ALA A 60 -2.88 10.13 5.60
C ALA A 60 -3.01 8.61 5.49
N PHE A 61 -4.21 8.11 5.18
CA PHE A 61 -4.47 6.68 5.00
C PHE A 61 -3.65 6.10 3.85
N GLU A 62 -3.65 6.74 2.68
CA GLU A 62 -2.88 6.27 1.52
C GLU A 62 -1.36 6.34 1.77
N LYS A 63 -0.86 7.41 2.41
CA LYS A 63 0.55 7.51 2.80
C LYS A 63 0.96 6.38 3.74
N ASP A 64 0.16 6.12 4.78
CA ASP A 64 0.43 5.04 5.71
C ASP A 64 0.36 3.69 5.00
N ARG A 65 -0.61 3.49 4.10
CA ARG A 65 -0.76 2.25 3.33
C ARG A 65 0.47 1.99 2.46
N ALA A 66 0.92 3.01 1.74
CA ALA A 66 2.09 2.93 0.88
C ALA A 66 3.35 2.65 1.70
N ARG A 67 3.55 3.36 2.83
CA ARG A 67 4.68 3.12 3.74
C ARG A 67 4.69 1.68 4.23
N ARG A 68 3.56 1.16 4.73
CA ARG A 68 3.45 -0.22 5.24
C ARG A 68 3.65 -1.26 4.14
N SER A 69 3.10 -1.03 2.96
CA SER A 69 3.34 -1.89 1.80
C SER A 69 4.83 -1.93 1.44
N ASN A 70 5.51 -0.78 1.46
CA ASN A 70 6.94 -0.70 1.16
C ASN A 70 7.81 -1.32 2.25
N GLU A 71 7.45 -1.18 3.53
CA GLU A 71 8.15 -1.84 4.65
C GLU A 71 8.06 -3.37 4.52
N GLU A 72 6.87 -3.91 4.27
CA GLU A 72 6.69 -5.36 4.13
C GLU A 72 7.35 -5.90 2.85
N ARG A 73 7.26 -5.16 1.73
CA ARG A 73 8.01 -5.47 0.50
C ARG A 73 9.52 -5.43 0.74
N GLY A 74 10.02 -4.42 1.45
CA GLY A 74 11.43 -4.28 1.79
C GLY A 74 11.95 -5.46 2.60
N LYS A 75 11.20 -5.90 3.63
CA LYS A 75 11.53 -7.11 4.39
C LYS A 75 11.62 -8.37 3.52
N LEU A 76 10.69 -8.52 2.57
CA LEU A 76 10.72 -9.64 1.64
C LEU A 76 11.96 -9.58 0.73
N VAL A 77 12.27 -8.41 0.17
CA VAL A 77 13.47 -8.19 -0.66
C VAL A 77 14.74 -8.53 0.12
N THR A 78 14.87 -8.06 1.37
CA THR A 78 16.03 -8.37 2.22
C THR A 78 16.18 -9.86 2.50
N ARG A 79 15.06 -10.58 2.73
CA ARG A 79 15.09 -12.04 2.92
C ARG A 79 15.53 -12.77 1.65
N ILE A 80 15.03 -12.33 0.49
CA ILE A 80 15.44 -12.87 -0.82
C ILE A 80 16.92 -12.60 -1.05
N GLN A 81 17.41 -11.37 -0.84
CA GLN A 81 18.83 -11.04 -1.00
C GLN A 81 19.74 -11.85 -0.08
N THR A 82 19.29 -12.12 1.15
CA THR A 82 20.04 -12.97 2.09
C THR A 82 20.11 -14.41 1.58
N ALA A 83 19.00 -14.94 1.06
CA ALA A 83 18.95 -16.26 0.43
C ALA A 83 19.83 -16.35 -0.82
N VAL A 84 19.79 -15.33 -1.71
CA VAL A 84 20.66 -15.20 -2.88
C VAL A 84 22.12 -15.25 -2.47
N LYS A 85 22.53 -14.42 -1.51
CA LYS A 85 23.92 -14.39 -1.02
C LYS A 85 24.36 -15.73 -0.45
N LYS A 86 23.48 -16.42 0.29
CA LYS A 86 23.78 -17.74 0.82
C LYS A 86 24.01 -18.76 -0.31
N VAL A 87 23.11 -18.84 -1.29
CA VAL A 87 23.24 -19.75 -2.43
C VAL A 87 24.49 -19.44 -3.24
N ALA A 88 24.77 -18.16 -3.50
CA ALA A 88 25.95 -17.74 -4.25
C ALA A 88 27.24 -18.15 -3.53
N ASN A 89 27.33 -17.94 -2.22
CA ASN A 89 28.47 -18.39 -1.41
C ASN A 89 28.61 -19.93 -1.41
N ASP A 90 27.50 -20.65 -1.19
CA ASP A 90 27.48 -22.12 -1.13
C ASP A 90 27.90 -22.76 -2.48
N GLN A 91 27.69 -22.05 -3.59
CA GLN A 91 27.97 -22.52 -4.96
C GLN A 91 29.16 -21.80 -5.62
N SER A 92 29.89 -20.96 -4.88
CA SER A 92 31.02 -20.17 -5.40
C SER A 92 30.67 -19.32 -6.64
N ILE A 93 29.51 -18.65 -6.61
CA ILE A 93 29.06 -17.74 -7.67
C ILE A 93 29.44 -16.31 -7.29
N ASP A 94 30.26 -15.67 -8.12
CA ASP A 94 30.75 -14.31 -7.87
C ASP A 94 29.79 -13.21 -8.33
N LEU A 95 28.93 -13.50 -9.33
CA LEU A 95 27.97 -12.55 -9.89
C LEU A 95 26.61 -13.21 -10.10
N VAL A 96 25.57 -12.60 -9.53
CA VAL A 96 24.16 -12.95 -9.77
C VAL A 96 23.49 -11.77 -10.47
N VAL A 97 22.81 -12.04 -11.58
CA VAL A 97 22.10 -11.05 -12.39
C VAL A 97 20.60 -11.30 -12.30
N ASP A 98 19.80 -10.24 -12.25
CA ASP A 98 18.33 -10.34 -12.32
C ASP A 98 17.90 -10.84 -13.69
N ALA A 99 17.12 -11.92 -13.75
CA ALA A 99 16.64 -12.49 -15.00
C ALA A 99 15.85 -11.49 -15.86
N ASN A 100 15.17 -10.50 -15.25
CA ASN A 100 14.43 -9.47 -16.00
C ASN A 100 15.33 -8.52 -16.80
N THR A 101 16.63 -8.45 -16.49
CA THR A 101 17.58 -7.62 -17.23
C THR A 101 18.36 -8.41 -18.29
N VAL A 102 18.12 -9.72 -18.39
CA VAL A 102 18.83 -10.63 -19.30
C VAL A 102 17.94 -10.96 -20.49
N ALA A 103 18.34 -10.55 -21.69
CA ALA A 103 17.59 -10.85 -22.92
C ALA A 103 17.75 -12.31 -23.37
N TYR A 104 18.89 -12.94 -23.07
CA TYR A 104 19.21 -14.33 -23.37
C TYR A 104 20.38 -14.80 -22.51
N ASN A 105 20.35 -16.04 -22.05
CA ASN A 105 21.50 -16.76 -21.48
C ASN A 105 21.55 -18.19 -22.03
N SER A 106 22.76 -18.73 -22.19
CA SER A 106 22.96 -20.12 -22.61
C SER A 106 22.61 -21.10 -21.49
N SER A 107 22.32 -22.35 -21.84
CA SER A 107 21.82 -23.36 -20.89
C SER A 107 22.81 -23.77 -19.80
N ASP A 108 24.09 -23.50 -19.99
CA ASP A 108 25.18 -23.69 -19.02
C ASP A 108 25.23 -22.57 -17.96
N VAL A 109 24.58 -21.43 -18.20
CA VAL A 109 24.39 -20.39 -17.19
C VAL A 109 23.30 -20.84 -16.22
N LYS A 110 23.72 -21.12 -14.98
CA LYS A 110 22.82 -21.64 -13.96
C LYS A 110 21.78 -20.61 -13.51
N ASP A 111 20.50 -21.00 -13.58
CA ASP A 111 19.41 -20.32 -12.89
C ASP A 111 19.31 -20.82 -11.44
N ILE A 112 19.56 -19.93 -10.48
CA ILE A 112 19.52 -20.24 -9.05
C ILE A 112 18.17 -19.95 -8.39
N THR A 113 17.15 -19.51 -9.13
CA THR A 113 15.84 -19.08 -8.59
C THR A 113 15.22 -20.14 -7.69
N ALA A 114 15.23 -21.41 -8.12
CA ALA A 114 14.70 -22.53 -7.35
C ALA A 114 15.53 -22.81 -6.07
N ASP A 115 16.85 -22.66 -6.13
CA ASP A 115 17.74 -22.85 -4.99
C ASP A 115 17.55 -21.73 -3.96
N VAL A 116 17.41 -20.49 -4.43
CA VAL A 116 17.14 -19.31 -3.60
C VAL A 116 15.81 -19.45 -2.89
N LEU A 117 14.76 -19.88 -3.59
CA LEU A 117 13.42 -20.05 -3.01
C LEU A 117 13.42 -21.02 -1.82
N LYS A 118 14.24 -22.09 -1.86
CA LYS A 118 14.41 -23.03 -0.75
C LYS A 118 15.10 -22.43 0.48
N GLN A 119 15.85 -21.34 0.30
CA GLN A 119 16.60 -20.68 1.37
C GLN A 119 15.85 -19.49 1.99
N VAL A 120 14.77 -18.99 1.35
CA VAL A 120 13.94 -17.91 1.91
C VAL A 120 13.16 -18.43 3.13
N LYS A 121 13.30 -17.75 4.28
CA LYS A 121 12.62 -18.04 5.55
C LYS A 121 11.58 -16.97 5.91
#